data_AF-A0A536EA14-F1
#
_entry.id   AF-A0A536EA14-F1
#
_cell.length_a   1.000
_cell.length_b   1.000
_cell.length_c   1.000
_cell.angle_alpha   90.00
_cell.angle_beta   90.00
_cell.angle_gamma   90.00
#
_symmetry.space_group_name_H-M   'P 1'
#
loop_
_entity.id
_entity.type
_entity.pdbx_description
1 polymer ?
#
loop_
_entity_poly.entity_id
_entity_poly.type
_entity_poly.pdbx_seq_one_letter_code
_entity_poly.pdbx_strand_id
1 'polypeptide(L)'
;MRKLCGVCGRPDKFVYHVPDDIWERVVPSVLKNRVVCLVCFDDLAAMRRVNYARHLTVRLRFAGDAASFEFEVRRAIASVYTGV
;
A
#
# COMPACT_ATOMS: atom_id res chain seq x y z
N MET A 1 -18.70 -2.30 4.69
CA MET A 1 -18.49 -1.20 3.72
C MET A 1 -16.99 -1.10 3.42
N ARG A 2 -16.55 -1.27 2.17
CA ARG A 2 -15.12 -1.06 1.84
C ARG A 2 -14.81 0.42 1.86
N LYS A 3 -13.68 0.79 2.46
CA LYS A 3 -13.21 2.18 2.40
C LYS A 3 -12.70 2.47 0.99
N LEU A 4 -13.03 3.66 0.49
CA LEU A 4 -12.53 4.14 -0.78
C LEU A 4 -11.15 4.77 -0.58
N CYS A 5 -10.26 4.56 -1.54
CA CYS A 5 -8.94 5.20 -1.57
C CYS A 5 -9.11 6.72 -1.73
N GLY A 6 -8.46 7.50 -0.85
CA GLY A 6 -8.46 8.96 -0.90
C GLY A 6 -7.71 9.55 -2.10
N VAL A 7 -6.91 8.74 -2.81
CA VAL A 7 -6.19 9.15 -4.03
C VAL A 7 -7.06 8.89 -5.27
N CYS A 8 -7.51 7.65 -5.47
CA CYS A 8 -8.15 7.24 -6.73
C CYS A 8 -9.66 6.99 -6.64
N GLY A 9 -10.26 7.09 -5.45
CA GLY A 9 -11.70 6.88 -5.23
C GLY A 9 -12.17 5.43 -5.39
N ARG A 10 -11.27 4.48 -5.70
CA ARG A 10 -11.61 3.07 -5.89
C ARG A 10 -11.69 2.33 -4.55
N PRO A 11 -12.49 1.26 -4.45
CA PRO A 11 -12.49 0.40 -3.27
C PRO A 11 -11.10 -0.19 -3.03
N ASP A 12 -10.61 -0.09 -1.80
CA ASP A 12 -9.40 -0.78 -1.41
C ASP A 12 -9.58 -2.30 -1.49
N LYS A 13 -8.59 -2.99 -2.07
CA LYS A 13 -8.60 -4.44 -2.29
C LYS A 13 -7.56 -5.16 -1.45
N PHE A 14 -6.57 -4.45 -0.89
CA PHE A 14 -5.52 -5.05 -0.08
C PHE A 14 -5.44 -4.35 1.26
N VAL A 15 -5.65 -5.11 2.34
CA VAL A 15 -5.29 -4.64 3.68
C VAL A 15 -3.80 -4.91 3.87
N TYR A 16 -3.05 -3.85 4.10
CA TYR A 16 -1.61 -3.85 4.34
C TYR A 16 -1.30 -2.91 5.49
N HIS A 17 -0.11 -3.08 6.07
CA HIS A 17 0.42 -2.15 7.06
C HIS A 17 1.89 -1.88 6.76
N VAL A 18 2.28 -0.64 7.02
CA VAL A 18 3.65 -0.14 6.99
C VAL A 18 3.89 0.63 8.29
N PRO A 19 5.13 0.72 8.77
CA PRO A 19 5.48 1.58 9.90
C PRO A 19 5.04 3.03 9.71
N ASP A 20 4.72 3.72 10.81
CA ASP A 20 4.22 5.10 10.79
C ASP A 20 5.22 6.06 10.12
N ASP A 21 6.52 5.90 10.38
CA ASP A 21 7.57 6.73 9.76
C ASP A 21 7.60 6.58 8.23
N ILE A 22 7.37 5.37 7.72
CA ILE A 22 7.22 5.12 6.28
C ILE A 22 5.94 5.77 5.76
N TRP A 23 4.82 5.61 6.48
CA TRP A 23 3.55 6.24 6.10
C TRP A 23 3.68 7.75 6.00
N GLU A 24 4.28 8.40 7.00
CA GLU A 24 4.46 9.86 7.03
C GLU A 24 5.39 10.37 5.94
N ARG A 25 6.41 9.59 5.58
CA ARG A 25 7.30 9.92 4.46
C ARG A 25 6.60 9.77 3.12
N VAL A 26 5.71 8.80 2.96
CA VAL A 26 5.09 8.46 1.67
C VAL A 26 3.80 9.24 1.41
N VAL A 27 2.96 9.41 2.43
CA VAL A 27 1.59 9.92 2.27
C VAL A 27 1.53 11.42 2.56
N PRO A 28 1.04 12.25 1.63
CA PRO A 28 0.87 13.69 1.86
C PRO A 28 -0.04 13.97 3.08
N SER A 29 0.20 15.08 3.77
CA SER A 29 -0.56 15.49 4.96
C SER A 29 -2.08 15.52 4.74
N VAL A 30 -2.53 15.97 3.55
CA VAL A 30 -3.95 16.03 3.18
C VAL A 30 -4.62 14.65 3.10
N LEU A 31 -3.84 13.57 3.00
CA LEU A 31 -4.29 12.19 2.95
C LEU A 31 -4.01 11.40 4.23
N LYS A 32 -3.36 11.99 5.26
CA LYS A 32 -2.94 11.24 6.47
C LYS A 32 -4.08 10.51 7.18
N ASN A 33 -5.30 11.07 7.17
CA ASN A 33 -6.50 10.48 7.77
C ASN A 33 -7.39 9.72 6.78
N ARG A 34 -6.89 9.45 5.56
CA ARG A 34 -7.61 8.74 4.50
C ARG A 34 -6.96 7.38 4.26
N VAL A 35 -7.77 6.43 3.79
CA VAL A 35 -7.24 5.16 3.29
C VAL A 35 -6.53 5.41 1.96
N VAL A 36 -5.35 4.82 1.79
CA VAL A 36 -4.62 4.79 0.51
C VAL A 36 -4.50 3.33 0.10
N CYS A 37 -5.04 2.95 -1.05
CA CYS A 37 -4.88 1.58 -1.53
C CYS A 37 -3.42 1.31 -1.89
N LEU A 38 -3.00 0.03 -1.81
CA LEU A 38 -1.60 -0.36 -1.98
C LEU A 38 -0.98 0.15 -3.30
N VAL A 39 -1.74 0.12 -4.41
CA VAL A 39 -1.28 0.62 -5.72
C VAL A 39 -0.96 2.12 -5.67
N CYS A 40 -1.84 2.94 -5.09
CA CYS A 40 -1.56 4.38 -4.96
C CYS A 40 -0.44 4.66 -3.96
N PHE A 41 -0.27 3.82 -2.95
CA PHE A 41 0.84 3.91 -2.01
C PHE A 41 2.18 3.62 -2.71
N ASP A 42 2.24 2.60 -3.58
CA ASP A 42 3.40 2.30 -4.43
C ASP A 42 3.79 3.51 -5.29
N ASP A 43 2.83 4.12 -5.98
CA ASP A 43 3.09 5.31 -6.81
C ASP A 43 3.63 6.49 -5.97
N LEU A 44 3.02 6.73 -4.80
CA LEU A 44 3.46 7.77 -3.87
C LEU A 44 4.87 7.51 -3.32
N ALA A 45 5.20 6.26 -3.03
CA ALA A 45 6.50 5.85 -2.54
C ALA A 45 7.56 5.97 -3.64
N ALA A 46 7.23 5.60 -4.87
CA ALA A 46 8.09 5.76 -6.04
C ALA A 46 8.40 7.23 -6.33
N MET A 47 7.39 8.10 -6.34
CA MET A 47 7.57 9.56 -6.53
C MET A 47 8.48 10.17 -5.46
N ARG A 48 8.49 9.62 -4.24
CA ARG A 48 9.32 10.08 -3.12
C ARG A 48 10.61 9.29 -2.93
N ARG A 49 10.88 8.33 -3.82
CA ARG A 49 12.06 7.44 -3.76
C ARG A 49 12.19 6.71 -2.41
N VAL A 50 11.06 6.32 -1.81
CA VAL A 50 11.02 5.56 -0.56
C VAL A 50 10.87 4.07 -0.88
N ASN A 51 11.91 3.28 -0.61
CA ASN A 51 11.79 1.82 -0.67
C ASN A 51 11.24 1.28 0.65
N TYR A 52 10.01 0.78 0.62
CA TYR A 52 9.34 0.23 1.80
C TYR A 52 9.13 -1.29 1.71
N ALA A 53 9.66 -1.98 0.70
CA ALA A 53 9.40 -3.40 0.46
C ALA A 53 9.72 -4.30 1.66
N ARG A 54 10.79 -3.98 2.40
CA ARG A 54 11.19 -4.71 3.62
C ARG A 54 10.29 -4.46 4.83
N HIS A 55 9.41 -3.47 4.75
CA HIS A 55 8.53 -3.02 5.84
C HIS A 55 7.06 -3.38 5.60
N LEU A 56 6.74 -3.97 4.44
CA LEU A 56 5.43 -4.56 4.21
C LEU A 56 5.18 -5.69 5.20
N THR A 57 3.97 -5.72 5.78
CA THR A 57 3.59 -6.78 6.70
C THR A 57 3.77 -8.17 6.12
N VAL A 58 4.20 -9.10 6.98
CA VAL A 58 4.27 -10.55 6.68
C VAL A 58 2.91 -11.10 6.24
N ARG A 59 1.81 -10.45 6.63
CA ARG A 59 0.46 -10.82 6.23
C ARG A 59 -0.16 -9.72 5.37
N LEU A 60 -0.57 -10.08 4.17
CA LEU A 60 -1.41 -9.26 3.29
C LEU A 60 -2.79 -9.91 3.20
N ARG A 61 -3.85 -9.12 3.13
CA ARG A 61 -5.20 -9.67 2.91
C ARG A 61 -5.82 -9.05 1.66
N PHE A 62 -6.19 -9.89 0.70
CA PHE A 62 -7.04 -9.48 -0.40
C PHE A 62 -8.51 -9.50 0.03
N ALA A 63 -9.21 -8.39 -0.19
CA ALA A 63 -10.62 -8.19 0.08
C ALA A 63 -11.42 -8.14 -1.24
N GLY A 64 -11.70 -9.33 -1.79
CA GLY A 64 -12.54 -9.51 -2.96
C GLY A 64 -14.03 -9.40 -2.64
N ASP A 65 -14.84 -9.31 -3.69
CA ASP A 65 -16.31 -9.25 -3.59
C ASP A 65 -16.94 -10.60 -3.26
N ALA A 66 -16.43 -11.68 -3.83
CA ALA A 66 -16.91 -13.04 -3.57
C ALA A 66 -16.12 -13.77 -2.46
N ALA A 67 -14.85 -13.42 -2.26
CA ALA A 67 -13.95 -14.11 -1.33
C ALA A 67 -12.84 -13.19 -0.81
N SER A 68 -12.26 -13.56 0.32
CA SER A 68 -11.05 -12.92 0.87
C SER A 68 -9.94 -13.96 1.04
N PHE A 69 -8.70 -13.54 0.80
CA PHE A 69 -7.52 -14.40 0.93
C PHE A 69 -6.49 -13.73 1.83
N GLU A 70 -5.83 -14.52 2.67
CA GLU A 70 -4.68 -14.08 3.47
C GLU A 70 -3.42 -14.67 2.86
N PHE A 71 -2.42 -13.82 2.62
CA PHE A 71 -1.14 -14.20 2.05
C PHE A 71 -0.07 -14.06 3.12
N GLU A 72 0.74 -15.10 3.28
CA GLU A 72 1.97 -15.03 4.05
C GLU A 72 3.13 -14.68 3.12
N VAL A 73 3.64 -13.45 3.28
CA VAL A 73 4.76 -12.92 2.52
C VAL A 73 6.06 -13.44 3.11
N ARG A 74 6.57 -14.53 2.52
CA ARG A 74 7.87 -15.11 2.93
C ARG A 74 9.07 -14.23 2.59
N ARG A 75 9.00 -13.52 1.45
CA ARG A 75 10.03 -12.59 0.99
C ARG A 75 9.41 -11.54 0.09
N ALA A 76 9.46 -10.28 0.51
CA ALA A 76 9.17 -9.16 -0.36
C ALA A 76 10.40 -8.80 -1.20
N ILE A 77 10.21 -8.63 -2.50
CA ILE A 77 11.25 -8.21 -3.44
C ILE A 77 10.85 -6.83 -3.95
N ALA A 78 11.74 -5.84 -3.81
CA ALA A 78 11.52 -4.55 -4.43
C ALA A 78 11.49 -4.74 -5.94
N SER A 79 10.40 -4.37 -6.61
CA SER A 79 10.42 -4.21 -8.05
C SER A 79 11.40 -3.07 -8.35
N VAL A 80 12.44 -3.39 -9.12
CA VAL A 80 13.39 -2.38 -9.56
C VAL A 80 12.59 -1.44 -10.46
N TYR A 81 12.28 -0.23 -9.99
CA TYR A 81 11.90 0.86 -10.90
C TYR A 81 13.17 1.21 -11.71
N THR A 82 13.52 0.38 -12.68
CA THR A 82 14.34 0.82 -13.81
C THR A 82 13.46 1.79 -14.58
N GLY A 83 13.80 3.08 -14.49
CA GLY A 83 13.21 4.09 -15.34
C GLY A 83 13.33 3.66 -16.81
N VAL A 84 12.20 3.70 -17.50
CA VAL A 84 12.13 3.90 -18.95
C VAL A 84 11.61 5.31 -19.13
#